data_AF-A0A2E1XRD6-F1
#
_entry.id   AF-A0A2E1XRD6-F1
#
_cell.length_a   1.000
_cell.length_b   1.000
_cell.length_c   1.000
_cell.angle_alpha   90.00
_cell.angle_beta   90.00
_cell.angle_gamma   90.00
#
_symmetry.space_group_name_H-M   'P 1'
#
loop_
_entity.id
_entity.type
_entity.pdbx_description
1 polymer ?
#
loop_
_entity_poly.entity_id
_entity_poly.type
_entity_poly.pdbx_seq_one_letter_code
_entity_poly.pdbx_strand_id
1 'polypeptide(L)'
;MALVLKDRVRETTTTTGTSNLTLGGATATFDTFASVMSTNDTTYYAIVHTANGTDEWEVGLGTYSGTNTLTRTTVLSSSNSGSATNFSAGTKFVFITLPASVAAHLDPASNDHDLNSIISFGNHDTDDLSEGSTNLYFTNARADARVAASTAFDAAGSAVALAIALG
;
A
#
# COMPACT_ATOMS: atom_id res chain seq x y z
N MET A 1 15.07 -1.80 -3.77
CA MET A 1 14.34 -1.20 -2.66
C MET A 1 12.89 -1.62 -2.78
N ALA A 2 12.49 -2.56 -1.95
CA ALA A 2 11.11 -3.00 -1.78
C ALA A 2 10.68 -2.80 -0.32
N LEU A 3 9.38 -2.68 -0.10
CA LEU A 3 8.79 -2.92 1.22
C LEU A 3 8.70 -4.44 1.42
N VAL A 4 9.38 -4.95 2.44
CA VAL A 4 9.41 -6.37 2.79
C VAL A 4 8.46 -6.60 3.97
N LEU A 5 7.52 -7.52 3.78
CA LEU A 5 6.69 -8.08 4.84
C LEU A 5 6.85 -9.58 4.83
N LYS A 6 7.28 -10.14 5.97
CA LYS A 6 7.57 -11.55 6.14
C LYS A 6 7.17 -11.99 7.53
N ASP A 7 6.62 -13.19 7.59
CA ASP A 7 6.29 -13.84 8.84
C ASP A 7 7.56 -14.32 9.53
N ARG A 8 7.50 -14.38 10.87
CA ARG A 8 8.49 -15.07 11.69
C ARG A 8 9.92 -14.56 11.51
N VAL A 9 10.08 -13.25 11.32
CA VAL A 9 11.37 -12.55 11.33
C VAL A 9 11.51 -11.79 12.65
N ARG A 10 12.43 -12.23 13.52
CA ARG A 10 12.68 -11.61 14.82
C ARG A 10 14.13 -11.81 15.25
N GLU A 11 14.78 -10.69 15.54
CA GLU A 11 16.14 -10.65 16.08
C GLU A 11 16.18 -9.98 17.46
N THR A 12 17.29 -10.16 18.15
CA THR A 12 17.59 -9.36 19.34
C THR A 12 18.27 -8.06 18.93
N THR A 13 18.24 -7.06 19.80
CA THR A 13 19.17 -5.92 19.76
C THR A 13 19.47 -5.47 21.18
N THR A 14 20.66 -4.92 21.38
CA THR A 14 21.05 -4.25 22.63
C THR A 14 21.36 -2.77 22.42
N THR A 15 20.97 -2.22 21.26
CA THR A 15 21.12 -0.79 20.96
C THR A 15 20.42 0.03 22.04
N THR A 16 21.14 1.01 22.58
CA THR A 16 20.62 2.01 23.50
C THR A 16 20.40 3.34 22.78
N GLY A 17 19.67 4.27 23.39
CA GLY A 17 19.49 5.59 22.80
C GLY A 17 18.40 5.64 21.73
N THR A 18 18.48 6.68 20.90
CA THR A 18 17.57 6.91 19.77
C THR A 18 18.19 6.54 18.40
N SER A 19 19.37 5.93 18.40
CA SER A 19 20.13 5.62 17.18
C SER A 19 19.53 4.44 16.40
N ASN A 20 20.12 4.18 15.22
CA ASN A 20 19.82 3.00 14.40
C ASN A 20 20.06 1.71 15.20
N LEU A 21 19.19 0.73 14.96
CA LEU A 21 19.25 -0.56 15.65
C LEU A 21 20.32 -1.42 15.00
N THR A 22 21.22 -1.98 15.81
CA THR A 22 22.12 -3.06 15.37
C THR A 22 21.43 -4.38 15.67
N LEU A 23 21.23 -5.21 14.65
CA LEU A 23 20.51 -6.47 14.77
C LEU A 23 21.47 -7.58 15.22
N GLY A 24 21.11 -8.26 16.31
CA GLY A 24 21.96 -9.18 17.08
C GLY A 24 21.85 -10.65 16.68
N GLY A 25 21.11 -10.96 15.61
CA GLY A 25 20.85 -12.32 15.16
C GLY A 25 19.49 -12.85 15.60
N ALA A 26 19.06 -13.92 14.92
CA ALA A 26 17.74 -14.51 15.10
C ALA A 26 17.53 -15.02 16.51
N THR A 27 16.34 -14.73 17.04
CA THR A 27 15.82 -15.46 18.20
C THR A 27 15.48 -16.90 17.80
N ALA A 28 15.44 -17.82 18.77
CA ALA A 28 15.16 -19.24 18.50
C ALA A 28 13.88 -19.41 17.65
N THR A 29 13.98 -20.21 16.59
CA THR A 29 12.91 -20.53 15.61
C THR A 29 12.39 -19.35 14.77
N PHE A 30 13.12 -18.24 14.67
CA PHE A 30 12.82 -17.12 13.76
C PHE A 30 13.91 -16.99 12.68
N ASP A 31 13.57 -16.30 11.59
CA ASP A 31 14.50 -15.91 10.54
C ASP A 31 15.14 -14.54 10.84
N THR A 32 16.28 -14.24 10.21
CA THR A 32 16.98 -12.95 10.33
C THR A 32 16.47 -11.94 9.32
N PHE A 33 16.56 -10.64 9.62
CA PHE A 33 16.33 -9.56 8.66
C PHE A 33 17.27 -9.71 7.47
N ALA A 34 18.55 -10.04 7.71
CA ALA A 34 19.55 -10.25 6.67
C ALA A 34 19.19 -11.38 5.68
N SER A 35 18.40 -12.38 6.09
CA SER A 35 17.99 -13.49 5.22
C SER A 35 16.84 -13.13 4.29
N VAL A 36 16.06 -12.09 4.61
CA VAL A 36 14.85 -11.73 3.87
C VAL A 36 14.88 -10.34 3.25
N MET A 37 15.85 -9.50 3.64
CA MET A 37 15.99 -8.12 3.18
C MET A 37 17.34 -7.88 2.50
N SER A 38 17.33 -7.08 1.43
CA SER A 38 18.53 -6.53 0.82
C SER A 38 18.80 -5.11 1.31
N THR A 39 20.02 -4.61 1.11
CA THR A 39 20.37 -3.22 1.43
C THR A 39 19.37 -2.23 0.82
N ASN A 40 18.93 -1.27 1.62
CA ASN A 40 17.91 -0.25 1.32
C ASN A 40 16.48 -0.75 1.23
N ASP A 41 16.20 -2.04 1.45
CA ASP A 41 14.80 -2.46 1.61
C ASP A 41 14.20 -1.86 2.88
N THR A 42 12.90 -1.60 2.83
CA THR A 42 12.15 -1.09 3.97
C THR A 42 11.28 -2.19 4.57
N THR A 43 10.97 -2.08 5.85
CA THR A 43 10.01 -2.96 6.52
C THR A 43 9.32 -2.20 7.62
N TYR A 44 8.07 -2.52 7.90
CA TYR A 44 7.51 -2.15 9.18
C TYR A 44 8.12 -3.04 10.26
N TYR A 45 8.44 -2.45 11.41
CA TYR A 45 9.01 -3.15 12.53
C TYR A 45 8.26 -2.79 13.81
N ALA A 46 8.29 -3.72 14.76
CA ALA A 46 8.10 -3.41 16.15
C ALA A 46 9.38 -3.76 16.92
N ILE A 47 9.68 -2.97 17.94
CA ILE A 47 10.74 -3.24 18.91
C ILE A 47 10.16 -3.13 20.32
N VAL A 48 10.50 -4.07 21.19
CA VAL A 48 10.03 -4.13 22.57
C VAL A 48 11.16 -4.52 23.51
N HIS A 49 11.27 -3.82 24.64
CA HIS A 49 12.17 -4.21 25.72
C HIS A 49 11.72 -5.51 26.37
N THR A 50 12.66 -6.42 26.68
CA THR A 50 12.30 -7.75 27.21
C THR A 50 12.29 -7.83 28.74
N ALA A 51 12.84 -6.83 29.43
CA ALA A 51 12.84 -6.79 30.90
C ALA A 51 11.46 -6.49 31.47
N ASN A 52 11.10 -7.21 32.54
CA ASN A 52 9.86 -7.00 33.28
C ASN A 52 9.83 -5.59 33.88
N GLY A 53 8.72 -4.87 33.71
CA GLY A 53 8.52 -3.53 34.25
C GLY A 53 9.14 -2.39 33.45
N THR A 54 9.72 -2.67 32.27
CA THR A 54 10.24 -1.65 31.36
C THR A 54 9.28 -1.41 30.20
N ASP A 55 8.63 -0.24 30.17
CA ASP A 55 7.69 0.18 29.10
C ASP A 55 8.43 0.95 27.98
N GLU A 56 9.30 0.23 27.28
CA GLU A 56 10.05 0.76 26.14
C GLU A 56 9.68 -0.03 24.88
N TRP A 57 8.89 0.58 24.00
CA TRP A 57 8.48 -0.04 22.76
C TRP A 57 8.26 0.98 21.65
N GLU A 58 8.39 0.52 20.42
CA GLU A 58 8.16 1.33 19.23
C GLU A 58 7.67 0.49 18.07
N VAL A 59 6.77 1.06 17.27
CA VAL A 59 6.33 0.54 15.97
C VAL A 59 6.64 1.61 14.93
N GLY A 60 7.27 1.22 13.83
CA GLY A 60 7.74 2.17 12.83
C GLY A 60 8.01 1.57 11.47
N LEU A 61 8.40 2.42 10.54
CA LEU A 61 9.01 2.05 9.27
C LEU A 61 10.53 2.13 9.44
N GLY A 62 11.21 1.05 9.07
CA GLY A 62 12.65 0.95 9.13
C GLY A 62 13.26 0.70 7.75
N THR A 63 14.49 1.17 7.56
CA THR A 63 15.29 0.89 6.35
C THR A 63 16.49 0.03 6.73
N TYR A 64 16.57 -1.15 6.12
CA TYR A 64 17.62 -2.12 6.37
C TYR A 64 18.91 -1.76 5.62
N SER A 65 20.06 -2.00 6.24
CA SER A 65 21.37 -1.76 5.65
C SER A 65 22.16 -3.06 5.49
N GLY A 66 23.14 -3.06 4.57
CA GLY A 66 24.05 -4.19 4.39
C GLY A 66 24.97 -4.48 5.58
N THR A 67 24.98 -3.62 6.61
CA THR A 67 25.73 -3.84 7.85
C THR A 67 24.87 -4.40 8.99
N ASN A 68 23.74 -5.02 8.66
CA ASN A 68 22.77 -5.59 9.60
C ASN A 68 22.24 -4.57 10.61
N THR A 69 21.99 -3.33 10.14
CA THR A 69 21.34 -2.29 10.93
C THR A 69 19.99 -1.92 10.35
N LEU A 70 19.05 -1.56 11.23
CA LEU A 70 17.75 -1.02 10.87
C LEU A 70 17.70 0.46 11.27
N THR A 71 17.68 1.34 10.27
CA THR A 71 17.46 2.77 10.46
C THR A 71 15.99 3.00 10.78
N ARG A 72 15.69 3.72 11.86
CA ARG A 72 14.32 4.00 12.33
C ARG A 72 13.73 5.19 11.56
N THR A 73 13.41 4.99 10.29
CA THR A 73 13.07 6.06 9.33
C THR A 73 11.78 6.81 9.68
N THR A 74 10.79 6.15 10.24
CA THR A 74 9.55 6.80 10.71
C THR A 74 9.02 6.08 11.93
N VAL A 75 8.69 6.82 12.99
CA VAL A 75 8.00 6.27 14.15
C VAL A 75 6.50 6.48 13.95
N LEU A 76 5.75 5.38 14.00
CA LEU A 76 4.29 5.38 13.83
C LEU A 76 3.58 5.40 15.19
N SER A 77 4.14 4.69 16.17
CA SER A 77 3.65 4.65 17.55
C SER A 77 4.78 4.24 18.48
N SER A 78 4.79 4.76 19.70
CA SER A 78 5.86 4.44 20.67
C SER A 78 5.44 4.77 22.09
N SER A 79 6.18 4.24 23.07
CA SER A 79 6.08 4.67 24.47
C SER A 79 6.66 6.08 24.72
N ASN A 80 7.17 6.75 23.69
CA ASN A 80 7.66 8.13 23.72
C ASN A 80 6.77 9.06 22.88
N SER A 81 5.45 8.92 23.00
CA SER A 81 4.47 9.81 22.38
C SER A 81 4.63 9.97 20.86
N GLY A 82 4.92 8.88 20.15
CA GLY A 82 5.12 8.86 18.70
C GLY A 82 6.49 9.38 18.24
N SER A 83 7.39 9.72 19.17
CA SER A 83 8.80 10.01 18.87
C SER A 83 9.67 8.77 19.06
N ALA A 84 10.91 8.84 18.58
CA ALA A 84 11.90 7.79 18.81
C ALA A 84 12.06 7.49 20.31
N THR A 85 11.75 6.25 20.71
CA THR A 85 12.02 5.70 22.04
C THR A 85 13.52 5.73 22.31
N ASN A 86 13.90 6.23 23.49
CA ASN A 86 15.25 6.22 24.00
C ASN A 86 15.47 4.93 24.80
N PHE A 87 16.00 3.89 24.15
CA PHE A 87 16.12 2.58 24.78
C PHE A 87 17.21 2.57 25.84
N SER A 88 16.89 2.04 27.02
CA SER A 88 17.87 1.76 28.07
C SER A 88 18.76 0.56 27.72
N ALA A 89 19.72 0.21 28.57
CA ALA A 89 20.52 -1.00 28.39
C ALA A 89 19.67 -2.27 28.59
N GLY A 90 19.99 -3.34 27.87
CA GLY A 90 19.29 -4.62 27.99
C GLY A 90 19.02 -5.25 26.63
N THR A 91 18.26 -6.35 26.61
CA THR A 91 17.82 -6.99 25.36
C THR A 91 16.46 -6.44 24.94
N LYS A 92 16.30 -6.22 23.64
CA LYS A 92 15.03 -5.92 22.98
C LYS A 92 14.78 -6.99 21.93
N PHE A 93 13.52 -7.31 21.67
CA PHE A 93 13.14 -8.01 20.45
C PHE A 93 12.75 -7.00 19.40
N VAL A 94 13.29 -7.15 18.19
CA VAL A 94 12.90 -6.41 17.00
C VAL A 94 12.40 -7.41 15.97
N PHE A 95 11.22 -7.16 15.40
CA PHE A 95 10.58 -8.07 14.46
C PHE A 95 9.81 -7.32 13.41
N ILE A 96 9.67 -7.94 12.23
CA ILE A 96 8.79 -7.45 11.18
C ILE A 96 7.35 -7.57 11.67
N THR A 97 6.57 -6.52 11.48
CA THR A 97 5.16 -6.46 11.86
C THR A 97 4.35 -5.82 10.75
N LEU A 98 3.02 -5.87 10.85
CA LEU A 98 2.12 -5.06 10.04
C LEU A 98 1.35 -4.10 10.98
N PRO A 99 1.72 -2.80 11.04
CA PRO A 99 1.07 -1.86 11.93
C PRO A 99 -0.38 -1.61 11.52
N ALA A 100 -1.31 -1.60 12.49
CA ALA A 100 -2.72 -1.40 12.22
C ALA A 100 -3.04 -0.06 11.51
N SER A 101 -2.25 0.99 11.77
CA SER A 101 -2.42 2.32 11.15
C SER A 101 -2.18 2.35 9.64
N VAL A 102 -1.53 1.33 9.09
CA VAL A 102 -1.23 1.20 7.65
C VAL A 102 -1.76 -0.09 7.06
N ALA A 103 -2.40 -0.94 7.86
CA ALA A 103 -2.90 -2.23 7.43
C ALA A 103 -4.28 -2.09 6.77
N ALA A 104 -4.36 -2.47 5.50
CA ALA A 104 -5.61 -3.00 4.97
C ALA A 104 -5.68 -4.48 5.34
N HIS A 105 -6.66 -4.88 6.13
CA HIS A 105 -6.87 -6.26 6.53
C HIS A 105 -8.20 -6.76 5.99
N LEU A 106 -8.21 -7.99 5.49
CA LEU A 106 -9.44 -8.73 5.24
C LEU A 106 -9.85 -9.39 6.56
N ASP A 107 -11.07 -9.14 7.01
CA ASP A 107 -11.65 -9.93 8.08
C ASP A 107 -12.14 -11.27 7.49
N PRO A 108 -11.57 -12.43 7.87
CA PRO A 108 -12.04 -13.72 7.35
C PRO A 108 -13.43 -14.12 7.87
N ALA A 109 -13.98 -13.42 8.88
CA ALA A 109 -15.26 -13.71 9.51
C ALA A 109 -16.37 -12.68 9.20
N SER A 110 -16.02 -11.48 8.71
CA SER A 110 -16.99 -10.49 8.27
C SER A 110 -16.72 -10.07 6.83
N ASN A 111 -17.77 -10.05 6.01
CA ASN A 111 -17.71 -9.57 4.64
C ASN A 111 -17.49 -8.04 4.56
N ASP A 112 -17.13 -7.38 5.67
CA ASP A 112 -17.26 -5.93 5.84
C ASP A 112 -15.93 -5.18 5.94
N HIS A 113 -14.80 -5.85 5.73
CA HIS A 113 -13.54 -5.18 5.41
C HIS A 113 -12.86 -5.82 4.21
N ASP A 114 -13.66 -6.12 3.21
CA ASP A 114 -13.19 -6.80 2.02
C ASP A 114 -12.50 -5.79 1.08
N LEU A 115 -11.24 -6.00 0.73
CA LEU A 115 -10.65 -5.30 -0.42
C LEU A 115 -11.46 -5.59 -1.70
N ASN A 116 -12.19 -6.71 -1.71
CA ASN A 116 -13.24 -7.00 -2.67
C ASN A 116 -14.45 -6.06 -2.50
N SER A 117 -14.77 -5.48 -1.35
CA SER A 117 -15.84 -4.45 -1.23
C SER A 117 -15.43 -3.14 -1.93
N ILE A 118 -14.12 -2.84 -1.93
CA ILE A 118 -13.54 -1.66 -2.61
C ILE A 118 -13.27 -1.92 -4.10
N ILE A 119 -13.06 -3.18 -4.52
CA ILE A 119 -12.64 -3.55 -5.88
C ILE A 119 -13.70 -4.38 -6.63
N SER A 120 -14.73 -4.90 -5.95
CA SER A 120 -15.81 -5.66 -6.59
C SER A 120 -16.68 -4.71 -7.38
N PHE A 121 -16.68 -4.92 -8.70
CA PHE A 121 -17.63 -4.35 -9.66
C PHE A 121 -19.09 -4.76 -9.38
N GLY A 122 -19.39 -5.45 -8.26
CA GLY A 122 -20.76 -5.67 -7.78
C GLY A 122 -21.37 -4.45 -7.09
N ASN A 123 -20.55 -3.51 -6.62
CA ASN A 123 -20.96 -2.26 -5.97
C ASN A 123 -20.73 -1.02 -6.85
N HIS A 124 -20.10 -1.22 -8.00
CA HIS A 124 -19.80 -0.19 -8.99
C HIS A 124 -20.27 -0.64 -10.36
N ASP A 125 -21.06 0.18 -11.05
CA ASP A 125 -21.38 -0.03 -12.46
C ASP A 125 -20.54 0.87 -13.36
N THR A 126 -20.88 0.93 -14.65
CA THR A 126 -20.17 1.80 -15.59
C THR A 126 -20.37 3.29 -15.32
N ASP A 127 -21.37 3.69 -14.54
CA ASP A 127 -21.65 5.09 -14.21
C ASP A 127 -20.67 5.63 -13.15
N ASP A 128 -20.08 4.76 -12.32
CA ASP A 128 -19.08 5.13 -11.30
C ASP A 128 -17.67 5.36 -11.87
N LEU A 129 -17.42 4.93 -13.11
CA LEU A 129 -16.14 5.10 -13.77
C LEU A 129 -16.17 6.37 -14.64
N SER A 130 -15.27 7.31 -14.34
CA SER A 130 -15.09 8.51 -15.17
C SER A 130 -14.46 8.14 -16.52
N GLU A 131 -15.07 8.59 -17.61
CA GLU A 131 -14.56 8.32 -18.95
C GLU A 131 -13.24 9.05 -19.23
N GLY A 132 -12.29 8.34 -19.83
CA GLY A 132 -11.04 8.94 -20.31
C GLY A 132 -11.14 9.43 -21.75
N SER A 133 -10.14 10.20 -22.21
CA SER A 133 -10.15 10.80 -23.56
C SER A 133 -10.00 9.80 -24.73
N THR A 134 -9.75 8.52 -24.46
CA THR A 134 -9.50 7.48 -25.48
C THR A 134 -10.50 6.32 -25.40
N ASN A 135 -10.92 5.94 -24.19
CA ASN A 135 -11.93 4.92 -23.97
C ASN A 135 -13.21 5.58 -23.44
N LEU A 136 -14.11 5.88 -24.37
CA LEU A 136 -15.40 6.51 -24.14
C LEU A 136 -16.49 5.44 -24.10
N TYR A 137 -17.51 5.57 -23.24
CA TYR A 137 -18.68 4.70 -23.31
C TYR A 137 -19.44 4.95 -24.60
N PHE A 138 -19.90 3.85 -25.19
CA PHE A 138 -20.84 3.88 -26.30
C PHE A 138 -22.24 4.15 -25.74
N THR A 139 -22.55 5.43 -25.54
CA THR A 139 -23.91 5.85 -25.20
C THR A 139 -24.76 5.97 -26.45
N ASN A 140 -26.07 5.79 -26.33
CA ASN A 140 -27.02 6.03 -27.44
C ASN A 140 -26.79 7.42 -28.05
N ALA A 141 -26.62 8.45 -27.21
CA ALA A 141 -26.34 9.81 -27.67
C ALA A 141 -25.07 9.93 -28.55
N ARG A 142 -23.98 9.20 -28.23
CA ARG A 142 -22.77 9.20 -29.06
C ARG A 142 -22.93 8.38 -30.32
N ALA A 143 -23.63 7.25 -30.25
CA ALA A 143 -23.97 6.47 -31.43
C ALA A 143 -24.81 7.31 -32.41
N ASP A 144 -25.84 7.99 -31.92
CA ASP A 144 -26.71 8.88 -32.69
C ASP A 144 -25.93 10.06 -33.27
N ALA A 145 -25.07 10.71 -32.48
CA ALA A 145 -24.21 11.78 -32.98
C ALA A 145 -23.26 11.30 -34.10
N ARG A 146 -22.73 10.07 -33.99
CA ARG A 146 -21.88 9.48 -35.06
C ARG A 146 -22.68 9.12 -36.30
N VAL A 147 -23.89 8.61 -36.15
CA VAL A 147 -24.80 8.35 -37.28
C VAL A 147 -25.15 9.65 -37.97
N ALA A 148 -25.60 10.67 -37.24
CA ALA A 148 -25.91 11.99 -37.78
C ALA A 148 -24.70 12.66 -38.47
N ALA A 149 -23.50 12.51 -37.92
CA ALA A 149 -22.27 13.02 -38.55
C ALA A 149 -21.89 12.23 -39.82
N SER A 150 -22.16 10.92 -39.86
CA SER A 150 -21.89 10.06 -41.02
C SER A 150 -22.96 10.17 -42.10
N THR A 151 -24.17 10.56 -41.74
CA THR A 151 -25.27 10.70 -42.67
C THR A 151 -25.55 12.17 -42.92
N ALA A 152 -25.10 12.67 -44.06
CA ALA A 152 -25.68 13.86 -44.66
C ALA A 152 -27.14 13.56 -45.09
N PHE A 153 -28.04 13.39 -44.12
CA PHE A 153 -29.48 13.50 -44.29
C PHE A 153 -29.88 14.79 -43.57
N ASP A 154 -30.64 15.67 -44.24
CA ASP A 154 -31.21 16.82 -43.56
C ASP A 154 -32.21 16.38 -42.47
N ALA A 155 -32.68 17.31 -41.63
CA ALA A 155 -33.58 17.04 -40.51
C ALA A 155 -34.92 16.37 -40.91
N ALA A 156 -35.19 16.14 -42.20
CA ALA A 156 -36.36 15.42 -42.72
C ALA A 156 -36.05 14.00 -43.26
N GLY A 157 -34.80 13.53 -43.19
CA GLY A 157 -34.44 12.13 -43.47
C GLY A 157 -34.36 11.73 -44.95
N SER A 158 -34.20 12.68 -45.88
CA SER A 158 -34.06 12.39 -47.32
C SER A 158 -32.60 12.40 -47.78
N ALA A 159 -32.18 11.39 -48.55
CA ALA A 159 -30.82 11.30 -49.13
C ALA A 159 -30.44 12.58 -49.85
N VAL A 160 -29.23 13.11 -49.57
CA VAL A 160 -28.61 14.16 -50.38
C VAL A 160 -28.42 13.60 -51.79
N ALA A 161 -29.41 13.86 -52.63
CA ALA A 161 -29.35 13.56 -54.05
C ALA A 161 -28.26 14.44 -54.66
N LEU A 162 -27.14 13.83 -54.99
CA LEU A 162 -26.11 14.40 -55.87
C LEU A 162 -26.64 14.46 -57.30
N ALA A 163 -27.58 15.37 -57.56
CA ALA A 163 -28.00 15.87 -58.87
C ALA A 163 -29.07 16.93 -58.55
N ILE A 164 -28.92 18.19 -58.96
CA ILE A 164 -29.10 18.59 -60.34
C ILE A 164 -28.26 19.86 -60.57
N ALA A 165 -27.16 19.73 -61.30
CA ALA A 165 -26.70 20.83 -62.14
C ALA A 165 -27.62 20.83 -63.38
N LEU A 166 -28.57 21.76 -63.45
CA LEU A 166 -29.32 22.03 -64.68
C LEU A 166 -29.11 23.49 -65.06
N GLY A 167 -28.49 23.66 -66.23
CA GLY A 167 -28.73 24.77 -67.16
C GLY A 167 -28.16 26.12 -66.77
#